data_AF-A0A370EPV9-F1
#
_entry.id   AF-A0A370EPV9-F1
#
_cell.length_a   1.000
_cell.length_b   1.000
_cell.length_c   1.000
_cell.angle_alpha   90.00
_cell.angle_beta   90.00
_cell.angle_gamma   90.00
#
_symmetry.space_group_name_H-M   'P 1'
#
loop_
_entity.id
_entity.type
_entity.pdbx_description
1 polymer ?
#
loop_
_entity_poly.entity_id
_entity_poly.type
_entity_poly.pdbx_seq_one_letter_code
_entity_poly.pdbx_strand_id
1 'polypeptide(L)'
;MGRNNIAFIIIGVLASATGITLRLLVGRNRFYRRNQSGIQEFKNYRRAVVTPFIENILTYIGWLLIIIGVVCLGAAVFVGK
;
A
#
# COMPACT_ATOMS: atom_id res chain seq x y z
N MET A 1 16.50 -1.79 27.35
CA MET A 1 15.77 -1.82 26.06
C MET A 1 15.58 -3.28 25.67
N GLY A 2 14.40 -3.86 25.92
CA GLY A 2 14.17 -5.30 25.73
C GLY A 2 14.16 -5.70 24.25
N ARG A 3 14.63 -6.91 23.94
CA ARG A 3 14.66 -7.52 22.59
C ARG A 3 13.34 -7.40 21.83
N ASN A 4 12.24 -7.41 22.57
CA ASN A 4 10.87 -7.36 22.04
C ASN A 4 10.53 -6.01 21.40
N ASN A 5 11.10 -4.89 21.91
CA ASN A 5 10.81 -3.55 21.40
C ASN A 5 11.40 -3.34 19.99
N ILE A 6 12.55 -3.94 19.72
CA ILE A 6 13.20 -3.88 18.41
C ILE A 6 12.36 -4.63 17.36
N ALA A 7 11.77 -5.77 17.73
CA ALA A 7 10.90 -6.54 16.83
C ALA A 7 9.65 -5.76 16.42
N PHE A 8 9.00 -5.05 17.35
CA PHE A 8 7.82 -4.23 17.02
C PHE A 8 8.15 -3.07 16.07
N ILE A 9 9.31 -2.42 16.25
CA ILE A 9 9.76 -1.36 15.34
C ILE A 9 10.03 -1.91 13.94
N ILE A 10 10.73 -3.05 13.84
CA ILE A 10 11.04 -3.69 12.54
C ILE A 10 9.75 -4.07 11.81
N ILE A 11 8.78 -4.69 12.50
CA ILE A 11 7.50 -5.08 11.90
C ILE A 11 6.70 -3.85 11.46
N GLY A 12 6.65 -2.80 12.28
CA GLY A 12 5.95 -1.56 11.94
C GLY A 12 6.54 -0.82 10.74
N VAL A 13 7.88 -0.77 10.64
CA VAL A 13 8.58 -0.18 9.49
C VAL A 13 8.35 -1.02 8.23
N LEU A 14 8.48 -2.34 8.31
CA LEU A 14 8.25 -3.23 7.18
C LEU A 14 6.80 -3.16 6.67
N ALA A 15 5.82 -3.14 7.57
CA ALA A 15 4.41 -2.99 7.19
C ALA A 15 4.16 -1.66 6.48
N SER A 16 4.69 -0.56 7.02
CA SER A 16 4.53 0.78 6.44
C SER A 16 5.21 0.89 5.07
N ALA A 17 6.45 0.40 4.96
CA ALA A 17 7.20 0.37 3.71
C ALA A 17 6.47 -0.45 2.63
N THR A 18 5.99 -1.64 2.99
CA THR A 18 5.28 -2.53 2.05
C THR A 18 3.97 -1.88 1.56
N GLY A 19 3.23 -1.20 2.44
CA GLY A 19 2.00 -0.49 2.08
C GLY A 19 2.25 0.66 1.10
N ILE A 20 3.33 1.42 1.31
CA ILE A 20 3.76 2.49 0.40
C ILE A 20 4.19 1.90 -0.96
N THR A 21 5.01 0.85 -0.97
CA THR A 21 5.47 0.20 -2.20
C THR A 21 4.30 -0.34 -3.02
N LEU A 22 3.31 -0.99 -2.39
CA LEU A 22 2.08 -1.45 -3.06
C LEU A 22 1.34 -0.29 -3.74
N ARG A 23 1.17 0.83 -3.03
CA ARG A 23 0.49 2.01 -3.59
C ARG A 23 1.26 2.63 -4.75
N LEU A 24 2.58 2.70 -4.66
CA LEU A 24 3.45 3.19 -5.73
C LEU A 24 3.39 2.29 -6.96
N LEU A 25 3.39 0.96 -6.78
CA LEU A 25 3.26 0.01 -7.89
C LEU A 25 1.91 0.13 -8.60
N VAL A 26 0.81 0.29 -7.85
CA VAL A 26 -0.51 0.52 -8.43
C VAL A 26 -0.56 1.87 -9.17
N GLY A 27 -0.03 2.94 -8.57
CA GLY A 27 0.06 4.26 -9.21
C GLY A 27 0.90 4.24 -10.49
N ARG A 28 2.02 3.50 -10.46
CA ARG A 28 2.90 3.27 -11.60
C ARG A 28 2.17 2.53 -12.73
N ASN A 29 1.47 1.44 -12.43
CA ASN A 29 0.70 0.69 -13.42
C ASN A 29 -0.44 1.53 -14.02
N ARG A 30 -1.07 2.41 -13.23
CA ARG A 30 -2.06 3.37 -13.73
C ARG A 30 -1.46 4.41 -14.66
N PHE A 31 -0.23 4.87 -14.40
CA PHE A 31 0.47 5.83 -15.24
C PHE A 31 0.87 5.22 -16.59
N TYR A 32 1.49 4.03 -16.59
CA TYR A 32 1.90 3.35 -17.83
C TYR A 32 0.75 2.94 -18.75
N ARG A 33 -0.50 2.90 -18.25
CA ARG A 33 -1.69 2.60 -19.06
C ARG A 33 -2.38 3.85 -19.63
N ARG A 34 -1.97 5.06 -19.23
CA ARG A 34 -2.54 6.30 -19.76
C ARG A 34 -1.75 6.74 -20.98
N ASN A 35 -2.44 7.02 -22.09
CA ASN A 35 -1.82 7.62 -23.27
C ASN A 35 -1.52 9.12 -23.03
N GLN A 36 -0.89 9.82 -23.98
CA GLN A 36 -0.53 11.25 -23.87
C GLN A 36 -1.70 12.17 -23.47
N SER A 37 -2.94 11.80 -23.81
CA SER A 37 -4.15 12.53 -23.41
C SER A 37 -4.71 12.15 -22.03
N GLY A 38 -4.02 11.32 -21.25
CA GLY A 38 -4.47 10.85 -19.92
C GLY A 38 -5.58 9.79 -19.94
N ILE A 39 -5.99 9.34 -21.13
CA ILE A 39 -7.04 8.34 -21.32
C ILE A 39 -6.46 6.94 -21.10
N GLN A 40 -7.16 6.11 -20.33
CA GLN A 40 -6.79 4.70 -20.17
C GLN A 40 -7.25 3.90 -21.38
N GLU A 41 -6.30 3.42 -22.18
CA GLU A 41 -6.60 2.55 -23.30
C GLU A 41 -6.69 1.09 -22.84
N PHE A 42 -7.83 0.47 -23.08
CA PHE A 42 -8.06 -0.95 -22.79
C PHE A 42 -8.40 -1.68 -24.07
N LYS A 43 -7.66 -2.74 -24.40
CA LYS A 43 -7.92 -3.58 -25.59
C LYS A 43 -9.30 -4.25 -25.57
N ASN A 44 -9.87 -4.52 -24.39
CA ASN A 44 -11.11 -5.27 -24.22
C ASN A 44 -11.97 -4.66 -23.10
N TYR A 45 -13.29 -4.60 -23.31
CA TYR A 45 -14.27 -4.11 -22.33
C TYR A 45 -14.12 -4.79 -20.96
N ARG A 46 -13.98 -6.13 -20.92
CA ARG A 46 -13.74 -6.87 -19.67
C ARG A 46 -12.51 -6.41 -18.89
N ARG A 47 -11.41 -6.07 -19.57
CA ARG A 47 -10.19 -5.59 -18.91
C ARG A 47 -10.36 -4.15 -18.40
N ALA A 48 -11.16 -3.34 -19.08
CA ALA A 48 -11.49 -1.99 -18.65
C ALA A 48 -12.26 -1.97 -17.31
N VAL A 49 -13.01 -3.02 -16.99
CA VAL A 49 -13.76 -3.11 -15.73
C VAL A 49 -12.95 -3.82 -14.63
N VAL A 50 -12.34 -4.96 -14.94
CA VAL A 50 -11.64 -5.79 -13.94
C VAL A 50 -10.37 -5.13 -13.42
N THR A 51 -9.60 -4.46 -14.28
CA THR A 51 -8.31 -3.87 -13.89
C THR A 51 -8.47 -2.73 -12.87
N PRO A 52 -9.30 -1.69 -13.11
CA PRO A 52 -9.50 -0.65 -12.09
C PRO A 52 -10.21 -1.16 -10.83
N PHE A 53 -11.04 -2.20 -10.94
CA PHE A 53 -11.66 -2.83 -9.77
C PHE A 53 -10.60 -3.45 -8.83
N ILE A 54 -9.67 -4.25 -9.39
CA ILE A 54 -8.56 -4.84 -8.62
C ILE A 54 -7.61 -3.75 -8.10
N GLU A 55 -7.30 -2.73 -8.90
CA GLU A 55 -6.44 -1.62 -8.47
C GLU A 55 -7.04 -0.84 -7.28
N ASN A 56 -8.36 -0.61 -7.27
CA ASN A 56 -9.02 0.04 -6.15
C ASN A 56 -8.99 -0.84 -4.90
N ILE A 57 -9.21 -2.16 -5.02
CA ILE A 57 -9.06 -3.11 -3.90
C ILE A 57 -7.64 -3.08 -3.35
N LEU A 58 -6.61 -3.17 -4.20
CA LEU A 58 -5.21 -3.11 -3.76
C LEU A 58 -4.87 -1.77 -3.10
N THR A 59 -5.44 -0.67 -3.57
CA THR A 59 -5.24 0.65 -2.95
C THR A 59 -5.90 0.70 -1.57
N TYR A 60 -7.07 0.09 -1.40
CA TYR A 60 -7.76 -0.01 -0.12
C TYR A 60 -6.98 -0.88 0.88
N ILE A 61 -6.48 -2.03 0.42
CA ILE A 61 -5.60 -2.91 1.22
C ILE A 61 -4.33 -2.16 1.62
N GLY A 62 -3.72 -1.39 0.71
CA GLY A 62 -2.56 -0.56 1.03
C GLY A 62 -2.84 0.49 2.11
N TRP A 63 -4.01 1.13 2.07
CA TRP A 63 -4.46 2.04 3.13
C TRP A 63 -4.64 1.34 4.48
N LEU A 64 -5.26 0.16 4.49
CA LEU A 64 -5.44 -0.67 5.68
C LEU A 64 -4.09 -1.06 6.28
N LEU A 65 -3.13 -1.44 5.43
CA LEU A 65 -1.78 -1.81 5.84
C LEU A 65 -1.02 -0.64 6.47
N ILE A 66 -1.15 0.57 5.92
CA ILE A 66 -0.54 1.79 6.48
C ILE A 66 -1.14 2.11 7.85
N ILE A 67 -2.46 2.02 8.01
CA ILE A 67 -3.14 2.26 9.29
C ILE A 67 -2.64 1.27 10.36
N ILE A 68 -2.57 -0.02 10.01
CA ILE A 68 -2.05 -1.06 10.92
C ILE A 68 -0.59 -0.79 11.28
N GLY A 69 0.25 -0.42 10.31
CA GLY A 69 1.65 -0.07 10.55
C GLY A 69 1.82 1.10 11.53
N VAL A 70 1.05 2.18 11.34
CA VAL A 70 1.07 3.35 12.23
C VAL A 70 0.58 3.01 13.64
N VAL A 71 -0.50 2.23 13.77
CA VAL A 71 -1.01 1.77 15.07
C VAL A 71 0.02 0.90 15.79
N CYS A 72 0.71 0.02 15.06
CA CYS A 72 1.75 -0.85 15.62
C CYS A 72 2.97 -0.05 16.10
N LEU A 73 3.40 0.97 15.35
CA LEU A 73 4.47 1.89 15.75
C LEU A 73 4.08 2.72 16.99
N GLY A 74 2.85 3.23 17.04
CA GLY A 74 2.32 3.95 18.21
C GLY A 74 2.27 3.09 19.47
N ALA A 75 1.84 1.83 19.34
CA ALA A 75 1.83 0.86 20.43
C ALA A 75 3.26 0.53 20.91
N ALA A 76 4.22 0.38 20.00
CA ALA A 76 5.62 0.12 20.34
C ALA A 76 6.24 1.27 21.17
N VAL A 77 5.89 2.51 20.87
CA VAL A 77 6.34 3.70 21.62
C VAL A 77 5.72 3.74 23.02
N PHE A 78 4.45 3.35 23.17
CA PHE A 78 3.78 3.28 24.48
C PHE A 78 4.31 2.15 25.36
N VAL A 79 4.66 0.99 24.79
CA VAL A 79 5.22 -0.16 25.53
C VAL A 79 6.68 0.10 25.95
N GLY A 80 7.38 0.99 25.26
CA GLY A 80 8.75 1.38 25.60
C GLY A 80 8.87 2.43 26.70
N LYS A 81 7.75 3.01 27.16
CA LYS A 81 7.68 4.00 28.22
C LYS A 81 7.34 3.34 29.55
#